data_AF-A0A8S3HTM1-F1
#
_entry.id   AF-A0A8S3HTM1-F1
#
_cell.length_a   1.000
_cell.length_b   1.000
_cell.length_c   1.000
_cell.angle_alpha   90.00
_cell.angle_beta   90.00
_cell.angle_gamma   90.00
#
_symmetry.space_group_name_H-M   'P 1'
#
loop_
_entity.id
_entity.type
_entity.pdbx_description
1 polymer ?
#
loop_
_entity_poly.entity_id
_entity_poly.type
_entity_poly.pdbx_seq_one_letter_code
_entity_poly.pdbx_strand_id
1 'polypeptide(L)'
;YSHLNCILRQPDRKVLKPWFCYLKLFLTALAKLPPISGQNFWRGIRNEYTAKYIEDDETIWWGFSSCTKSLQVLKSDAFLGTTDKRSIFSIEIFDGRSVKDHSDFPEEEEVLLFPGTCLKVDAKLNPASDLHIIQLKSIHPHDELLESVLQDDPWTHKIVPGNTFWLLTQKYGCTLDEIIAANQDIDPLKLQVDQLVQLPSACRKPRTKIALDEHRSDQ
;
A
#
# COMPACT_ATOMS: atom_id res chain seq x y z
N TYR A 1 -5.64 -3.51 18.24
CA TYR A 1 -4.62 -3.97 17.27
C TYR A 1 -4.38 -5.48 17.28
N SER A 2 -4.13 -6.10 18.44
CA SER A 2 -3.79 -7.54 18.58
C SER A 2 -4.82 -8.49 17.95
N HIS A 3 -6.11 -8.28 18.19
CA HIS A 3 -7.17 -9.16 17.67
C HIS A 3 -7.28 -9.10 16.14
N LEU A 4 -7.33 -7.90 15.54
CA LEU A 4 -7.32 -7.73 14.08
C LEU A 4 -6.09 -8.41 13.45
N ASN A 5 -4.91 -8.24 14.06
CA ASN A 5 -3.70 -8.90 13.59
C ASN A 5 -3.72 -10.42 13.71
N CYS A 6 -4.45 -10.97 14.68
CA CYS A 6 -4.72 -12.40 14.73
C CYS A 6 -5.54 -12.85 13.51
N ILE A 7 -6.64 -12.13 13.22
CA ILE A 7 -7.52 -12.42 12.08
C ILE A 7 -6.77 -12.29 10.73
N LEU A 8 -5.95 -11.25 10.55
CA LEU A 8 -5.17 -11.03 9.33
C LEU A 8 -4.19 -12.17 9.02
N ARG A 9 -3.70 -12.87 10.04
CA ARG A 9 -2.79 -14.01 9.90
C ARG A 9 -3.53 -15.33 9.63
N GLN A 10 -4.86 -15.37 9.70
CA GLN A 10 -5.60 -16.58 9.42
C GLN A 10 -5.66 -16.87 7.91
N PRO A 11 -5.58 -18.15 7.51
CA PRO A 11 -5.67 -18.54 6.11
C PRO A 11 -7.09 -18.33 5.55
N ASP A 12 -8.14 -18.53 6.37
CA ASP A 12 -9.51 -18.28 5.95
C ASP A 12 -9.76 -16.78 5.81
N ARG A 13 -9.87 -16.28 4.58
CA ARG A 13 -10.11 -14.85 4.34
C ARG A 13 -11.54 -14.42 4.66
N LYS A 14 -12.49 -15.35 4.83
CA LYS A 14 -13.89 -15.00 5.17
C LYS A 14 -14.00 -14.37 6.56
N VAL A 15 -13.10 -14.70 7.48
CA VAL A 15 -13.09 -14.13 8.83
C VAL A 15 -12.75 -12.63 8.86
N LEU A 16 -12.24 -12.07 7.76
CA LEU A 16 -11.97 -10.63 7.63
C LEU A 16 -13.21 -9.81 7.28
N LYS A 17 -14.30 -10.41 6.78
CA LYS A 17 -15.49 -9.68 6.33
C LYS A 17 -16.03 -8.68 7.38
N PRO A 18 -16.15 -9.02 8.68
CA PRO A 18 -16.59 -8.07 9.70
C PRO A 18 -15.67 -6.85 9.85
N TRP A 19 -14.41 -6.97 9.47
CA TRP A 19 -13.38 -5.94 9.60
C TRP A 19 -13.27 -5.04 8.38
N PHE A 20 -13.97 -5.30 7.28
CA PHE A 20 -13.78 -4.56 6.02
C PHE A 20 -14.02 -3.06 6.16
N CYS A 21 -15.04 -2.63 6.90
CA CYS A 21 -15.28 -1.20 7.13
C CYS A 21 -14.15 -0.55 7.93
N TYR A 22 -13.69 -1.23 8.99
CA TYR A 22 -12.57 -0.76 9.81
C TYR A 22 -11.26 -0.73 9.01
N LEU A 23 -10.95 -1.81 8.28
CA LEU A 23 -9.78 -1.89 7.42
C LEU A 23 -9.81 -0.81 6.34
N LYS A 24 -10.96 -0.57 5.69
CA LYS A 24 -11.09 0.52 4.72
C LYS A 24 -10.81 1.87 5.36
N LEU A 25 -11.41 2.18 6.51
CA LEU A 25 -11.17 3.42 7.23
C LEU A 25 -9.69 3.56 7.60
N PHE A 26 -9.12 2.54 8.22
CA PHE A 26 -7.77 2.58 8.77
C PHE A 26 -6.70 2.62 7.67
N LEU A 27 -6.80 1.78 6.64
CA LEU A 27 -5.90 1.81 5.49
C LEU A 27 -6.00 3.15 4.73
N THR A 28 -7.21 3.71 4.58
CA THR A 28 -7.38 5.03 3.96
C THR A 28 -6.75 6.14 4.79
N ALA A 29 -6.86 6.08 6.13
CA ALA A 29 -6.23 7.04 7.02
C ALA A 29 -4.69 6.95 6.93
N LEU A 30 -4.14 5.75 6.99
CA LEU A 30 -2.70 5.51 6.84
C LEU A 30 -2.17 5.95 5.47
N ALA A 31 -2.92 5.69 4.39
CA ALA A 31 -2.54 6.11 3.05
C ALA A 31 -2.44 7.64 2.89
N LYS A 32 -3.10 8.42 3.75
CA LYS A 32 -3.02 9.89 3.76
C LYS A 32 -1.82 10.42 4.54
N LEU A 33 -1.18 9.59 5.37
CA LEU A 33 0.03 9.99 6.08
C LEU A 33 1.25 9.96 5.13
N PRO A 34 2.24 10.83 5.31
CA PRO A 34 3.44 10.85 4.47
C PRO A 34 4.16 9.49 4.50
N PRO A 35 4.58 8.94 3.34
CA PRO A 35 5.34 7.71 3.30
C PRO A 35 6.76 7.93 3.82
N ILE A 36 7.31 6.89 4.47
CA ILE A 36 8.70 6.84 4.91
C ILE A 36 9.37 5.63 4.28
N SER A 37 10.53 5.87 3.66
CA SER A 37 11.30 4.89 2.91
C SER A 37 12.81 5.03 3.15
N GLY A 38 13.58 3.99 2.83
CA GLY A 38 15.05 4.03 2.74
C GLY A 38 15.79 4.14 4.08
N GLN A 39 15.11 3.90 5.21
CA GLN A 39 15.69 3.90 6.55
C GLN A 39 15.48 2.54 7.21
N ASN A 40 16.36 2.19 8.15
CA ASN A 40 16.23 0.99 8.97
C ASN A 40 15.31 1.26 10.17
N PHE A 41 14.32 0.38 10.31
CA PHE A 41 13.38 0.37 11.42
C PHE A 41 13.53 -0.88 12.24
N TRP A 42 13.13 -0.78 13.50
CA TRP A 42 13.37 -1.84 14.47
C TRP A 42 12.07 -2.40 15.01
N ARG A 43 12.00 -3.71 15.14
CA ARG A 43 10.90 -4.40 15.81
C ARG A 43 11.45 -5.46 16.76
N GLY A 44 11.19 -5.31 18.05
CA GLY A 44 11.55 -6.29 19.06
C GLY A 44 10.43 -7.28 19.34
N ILE A 45 10.77 -8.56 19.53
CA ILE A 45 9.83 -9.58 20.00
C ILE A 45 10.52 -10.49 21.02
N ARG A 46 9.83 -10.76 22.14
CA ARG A 46 10.25 -11.69 23.21
C ARG A 46 10.03 -13.17 22.82
N ASN A 47 10.65 -13.61 21.74
CA ASN A 47 10.77 -15.02 21.38
C ASN A 47 11.93 -15.20 20.37
N GLU A 48 12.41 -16.42 20.19
CA GLU A 48 13.37 -16.77 19.14
C GLU A 48 12.64 -17.08 17.83
N TYR A 49 13.02 -16.42 16.74
CA TYR A 49 12.41 -16.62 15.42
C TYR A 49 13.40 -17.09 14.34
N THR A 50 14.67 -17.25 14.66
CA THR A 50 15.75 -17.54 13.70
C THR A 50 15.44 -18.71 12.77
N ALA A 51 14.84 -19.79 13.27
CA ALA A 51 14.48 -20.97 12.48
C ALA A 51 13.39 -20.70 11.43
N LYS A 52 12.55 -19.68 11.62
CA LYS A 52 11.48 -19.30 10.70
C LYS A 52 11.97 -18.45 9.53
N TYR A 53 13.09 -17.75 9.70
CA TYR A 53 13.64 -16.83 8.71
C TYR A 53 14.92 -17.44 8.12
N ILE A 54 14.77 -18.06 6.95
CA ILE A 54 15.88 -18.62 6.19
C ILE A 54 16.47 -17.49 5.36
N GLU A 55 17.80 -17.42 5.24
CA GLU A 55 18.45 -16.38 4.42
C GLU A 55 18.05 -16.53 2.95
N ASP A 56 17.94 -15.40 2.26
CA ASP A 56 17.42 -15.29 0.89
C ASP A 56 15.94 -15.65 0.67
N ASP A 57 15.27 -16.25 1.66
CA ASP A 57 13.83 -16.51 1.58
C ASP A 57 13.00 -15.22 1.68
N GLU A 58 11.81 -15.27 1.08
CA GLU A 58 10.78 -14.25 1.18
C GLU A 58 9.72 -14.62 2.22
N THR A 59 9.19 -13.61 2.89
CA THR A 59 8.13 -13.78 3.88
C THR A 59 7.15 -12.62 3.86
N ILE A 60 5.93 -12.90 4.31
CA ILE A 60 4.85 -11.92 4.34
C ILE A 60 4.43 -11.65 5.78
N TRP A 61 4.47 -10.39 6.16
CA TRP A 61 3.89 -9.91 7.40
C TRP A 61 2.42 -9.57 7.17
N TRP A 62 1.55 -10.56 7.35
CA TRP A 62 0.11 -10.45 7.07
C TRP A 62 -0.65 -9.46 7.95
N GLY A 63 -0.21 -9.27 9.19
CA GLY A 63 -0.79 -8.26 10.07
C GLY A 63 -0.12 -6.91 9.86
N PHE A 64 -0.73 -5.85 10.35
CA PHE A 64 0.00 -4.61 10.56
C PHE A 64 1.19 -4.89 11.48
N SER A 65 2.33 -4.26 11.23
CA SER A 65 3.53 -4.39 12.06
C SER A 65 3.97 -3.03 12.58
N SER A 66 4.02 -2.91 13.90
CA SER A 66 4.54 -1.72 14.57
C SER A 66 6.06 -1.82 14.68
N CYS A 67 6.74 -0.77 14.26
CA CYS A 67 8.19 -0.63 14.27
C CYS A 67 8.57 0.71 14.89
N THR A 68 9.81 0.86 15.32
CA THR A 68 10.33 2.11 15.90
C THR A 68 11.60 2.55 15.20
N LYS A 69 11.83 3.87 15.15
CA LYS A 69 13.13 4.46 14.78
C LYS A 69 14.13 4.40 15.95
N SER A 70 13.63 4.30 17.17
CA SER A 70 14.44 4.44 18.38
C SER A 70 14.83 3.08 18.94
N LEU A 71 16.13 2.75 18.85
CA LEU A 71 16.70 1.59 19.53
C LEU A 71 16.54 1.66 21.07
N GLN A 72 16.37 2.86 21.64
CA GLN A 72 16.20 3.00 23.09
C GLN A 72 14.88 2.40 23.57
N VAL A 73 13.82 2.49 22.76
CA VAL A 73 12.49 1.95 23.06
C VAL A 73 12.56 0.43 23.27
N LEU A 74 13.41 -0.26 22.49
CA LEU A 74 13.61 -1.70 22.61
C LEU A 74 14.18 -2.14 23.96
N LYS A 75 14.88 -1.27 24.71
CA LYS A 75 15.44 -1.66 26.01
C LYS A 75 14.37 -1.90 27.07
N SER A 76 13.17 -1.37 26.88
CA SER A 76 12.08 -1.55 27.84
C SER A 76 11.43 -2.93 27.71
N ASP A 77 10.98 -3.47 28.84
CA ASP A 77 10.36 -4.80 28.92
C ASP A 77 9.01 -4.89 28.19
N ALA A 78 8.40 -3.75 27.89
CA ALA A 78 7.18 -3.64 27.08
C ALA A 78 7.43 -4.05 25.62
N PHE A 79 8.67 -3.93 25.12
CA PHE A 79 9.03 -4.23 23.74
C PHE A 79 9.88 -5.49 23.63
N LEU A 80 11.16 -5.38 23.97
CA LEU A 80 12.11 -6.48 23.89
C LEU A 80 12.65 -6.84 25.28
N GLY A 81 12.99 -5.83 26.09
CA GLY A 81 13.65 -6.02 27.36
C GLY A 81 15.06 -6.62 27.22
N THR A 82 15.62 -7.05 28.35
CA THR A 82 16.99 -7.57 28.44
C THR A 82 17.07 -9.05 28.84
N THR A 83 15.92 -9.70 28.99
CA THR A 83 15.81 -11.08 29.47
C THR A 83 15.01 -11.94 28.49
N ASP A 84 15.08 -13.26 28.68
CA ASP A 84 14.49 -14.29 27.81
C ASP A 84 15.04 -14.34 26.38
N LYS A 85 14.69 -15.41 25.66
CA LYS A 85 14.98 -15.51 24.23
C LYS A 85 14.23 -14.41 23.48
N ARG A 86 14.96 -13.65 22.68
CA ARG A 86 14.46 -12.44 22.03
C ARG A 86 15.04 -12.26 20.65
N SER A 87 14.24 -11.65 19.78
CA SER A 87 14.57 -11.39 18.38
C SER A 87 14.36 -9.91 18.06
N ILE A 88 15.35 -9.29 17.44
CA ILE A 88 15.27 -7.94 16.86
C ILE A 88 15.20 -8.10 15.35
N PHE A 89 14.18 -7.51 14.73
CA PHE A 89 14.13 -7.31 13.30
C PHE A 89 14.69 -5.93 12.97
N SER A 90 15.72 -5.89 12.13
CA SER A 90 16.20 -4.66 11.47
C SER A 90 15.63 -4.66 10.07
N ILE A 91 14.83 -3.66 9.72
CA ILE A 91 14.00 -3.69 8.53
C ILE A 91 14.28 -2.46 7.70
N GLU A 92 14.86 -2.63 6.52
CA GLU A 92 14.88 -1.57 5.51
C GLU A 92 13.49 -1.51 4.86
N ILE A 93 12.77 -0.41 5.05
CA ILE A 93 11.39 -0.29 4.58
C ILE A 93 11.28 0.57 3.32
N PHE A 94 10.34 0.19 2.45
CA PHE A 94 9.96 0.99 1.29
C PHE A 94 8.73 1.87 1.56
N ASP A 95 7.75 1.39 2.34
CA ASP A 95 6.47 2.09 2.52
C ASP A 95 5.93 1.98 3.96
N GLY A 96 6.48 2.78 4.88
CA GLY A 96 5.99 2.91 6.26
C GLY A 96 5.18 4.18 6.50
N ARG A 97 4.37 4.21 7.54
CA ARG A 97 3.64 5.41 7.99
C ARG A 97 3.98 5.73 9.44
N SER A 98 4.52 6.91 9.69
CA SER A 98 4.65 7.41 11.06
C SER A 98 3.26 7.68 11.63
N VAL A 99 2.96 7.06 12.76
CA VAL A 99 1.72 7.31 13.51
C VAL A 99 1.99 8.05 14.82
N LYS A 100 3.21 8.56 14.99
CA LYS A 100 3.67 9.32 16.16
C LYS A 100 2.66 10.38 16.63
N ASP A 101 2.15 11.20 15.71
CA ASP A 101 1.23 12.31 16.02
C ASP A 101 -0.21 11.86 16.33
N HIS A 102 -0.47 10.57 16.23
CA HIS A 102 -1.78 9.93 16.44
C HIS A 102 -1.71 8.78 17.46
N SER A 103 -0.55 8.57 18.09
CA SER A 103 -0.33 7.52 19.08
C SER A 103 -0.49 8.07 20.48
N ASP A 104 -0.98 7.23 21.39
CA ASP A 104 -1.01 7.53 22.83
C ASP A 104 0.41 7.55 23.43
N PHE A 105 1.41 7.04 22.70
CA PHE A 105 2.82 6.92 23.12
C PHE A 105 3.77 7.48 22.04
N PRO A 106 3.80 8.81 21.81
CA PRO A 106 4.60 9.43 20.75
C PRO A 106 6.12 9.22 20.90
N GLU A 107 6.60 8.96 22.12
CA GLU A 107 7.99 8.64 22.44
C GLU A 107 8.48 7.32 21.81
N GLU A 108 7.56 6.44 21.43
CA GLU A 108 7.87 5.17 20.76
C GLU A 108 8.33 5.38 19.33
N GLU A 109 8.15 6.59 18.77
CA GLU A 109 8.45 6.93 17.38
C GLU A 109 7.90 5.89 16.40
N GLU A 110 6.64 5.50 16.65
CA GLU A 110 6.00 4.39 15.99
C GLU A 110 5.84 4.65 14.48
N VAL A 111 6.35 3.69 13.70
CA VAL A 111 6.12 3.57 12.27
C VAL A 111 5.41 2.25 12.01
N LEU A 112 4.25 2.36 11.36
CA LEU A 112 3.40 1.25 11.03
C LEU A 112 3.68 0.75 9.61
N LEU A 113 3.87 -0.56 9.48
CA LEU A 113 3.87 -1.27 8.21
C LEU A 113 2.49 -1.86 7.94
N PHE A 114 2.08 -1.81 6.68
CA PHE A 114 0.80 -2.31 6.21
C PHE A 114 0.68 -3.84 6.34
N PRO A 115 -0.54 -4.39 6.45
CA PRO A 115 -0.74 -5.83 6.33
C PRO A 115 -0.35 -6.30 4.94
N GLY A 116 0.32 -7.44 4.87
CA GLY A 116 0.80 -7.99 3.61
C GLY A 116 2.15 -7.43 3.16
N THR A 117 2.91 -6.74 4.01
CA THR A 117 4.28 -6.33 3.67
C THR A 117 5.14 -7.56 3.34
N CYS A 118 5.66 -7.59 2.11
CA CYS A 118 6.61 -8.59 1.64
C CYS A 118 8.03 -8.20 2.04
N LEU A 119 8.78 -9.16 2.55
CA LEU A 119 10.10 -8.96 3.12
C LEU A 119 11.01 -10.08 2.62
N LYS A 120 12.21 -9.73 2.18
CA LYS A 120 13.30 -10.68 1.94
C LYS A 120 14.21 -10.72 3.16
N VAL A 121 14.66 -11.92 3.54
CA VAL A 121 15.66 -12.09 4.59
C VAL A 121 17.04 -11.82 4.01
N ASP A 122 17.70 -10.77 4.51
CA ASP A 122 19.00 -10.32 4.03
C ASP A 122 20.15 -10.99 4.79
N ALA A 123 20.09 -10.99 6.13
CA ALA A 123 21.12 -11.59 6.97
C ALA A 123 20.61 -11.92 8.38
N LYS A 124 21.37 -12.75 9.10
CA LYS A 124 21.14 -13.05 10.52
C LYS A 124 22.41 -12.89 11.34
N LEU A 125 22.25 -12.43 12.58
CA LEU A 125 23.34 -12.29 13.53
C LEU A 125 22.87 -12.68 14.93
N ASN A 126 23.65 -13.52 15.63
CA ASN A 126 23.34 -14.00 16.98
C ASN A 126 24.41 -13.51 17.96
N PRO A 127 24.36 -12.23 18.39
CA PRO A 127 25.42 -11.64 19.22
C PRO A 127 25.49 -12.22 20.64
N ALA A 128 24.41 -12.86 21.10
CA ALA A 128 24.34 -13.56 22.39
C ALA A 128 23.45 -14.80 22.27
N SER A 129 23.49 -15.68 23.27
CA SER A 129 22.67 -16.91 23.27
C SER A 129 21.16 -16.65 23.36
N ASP A 130 20.78 -15.52 23.94
CA ASP A 130 19.39 -15.08 24.12
C ASP A 130 18.93 -14.09 23.05
N LEU A 131 19.86 -13.44 22.33
CA LEU A 131 19.56 -12.35 21.40
C LEU A 131 19.87 -12.74 19.96
N HIS A 132 18.85 -12.65 19.11
CA HIS A 132 18.94 -12.92 17.68
C HIS A 132 18.56 -11.65 16.91
N ILE A 133 19.28 -11.35 15.85
CA ILE A 133 19.04 -10.22 14.96
C ILE A 133 18.77 -10.77 13.57
N ILE A 134 17.66 -10.36 12.98
CA ILE A 134 17.25 -10.74 11.62
C ILE A 134 17.13 -9.45 10.81
N GLN A 135 17.97 -9.33 9.78
CA GLN A 135 17.90 -8.22 8.82
C GLN A 135 16.93 -8.59 7.70
N LEU A 136 15.99 -7.69 7.46
CA LEU A 136 14.95 -7.82 6.47
C LEU A 136 14.96 -6.61 5.55
N LYS A 137 14.66 -6.83 4.28
CA LYS A 137 14.42 -5.77 3.32
C LYS A 137 13.02 -5.87 2.77
N SER A 138 12.26 -4.78 2.83
CA SER A 138 10.97 -4.72 2.16
C SER A 138 11.17 -4.80 0.67
N ILE A 139 10.43 -5.72 0.07
CA ILE A 139 10.35 -5.89 -1.37
C ILE A 139 8.94 -5.55 -1.81
N HIS A 140 8.82 -5.12 -3.06
CA HIS A 140 7.50 -5.09 -3.68
C HIS A 140 6.98 -6.53 -3.75
N PRO A 141 5.68 -6.77 -3.45
CA PRO A 141 5.11 -8.07 -3.77
C PRO A 141 5.41 -8.38 -5.23
N HIS A 142 5.99 -9.55 -5.48
CA HIS A 142 6.09 -10.10 -6.82
C HIS A 142 4.67 -10.44 -7.28
N ASP A 143 3.91 -9.45 -7.76
CA ASP A 143 2.69 -9.68 -8.52
C ASP A 143 2.28 -8.43 -9.31
N GLU A 144 2.42 -8.58 -10.63
CA GLU A 144 1.95 -7.75 -11.76
C GLU A 144 0.45 -7.35 -11.66
N LEU A 145 -0.31 -7.90 -10.71
CA LEU A 145 -1.75 -7.67 -10.49
C LEU A 145 -2.10 -6.33 -9.84
N LEU A 146 -1.21 -5.74 -9.05
CA LEU A 146 -1.39 -4.39 -8.47
C LEU A 146 -0.66 -3.33 -9.28
N GLU A 147 0.44 -3.69 -9.94
CA GLU A 147 1.10 -2.84 -10.92
C GLU A 147 0.17 -2.50 -12.08
N SER A 148 -0.65 -3.42 -12.59
CA SER A 148 -1.62 -3.08 -13.65
C SER A 148 -2.71 -2.08 -13.23
N VAL A 149 -2.89 -1.85 -11.93
CA VAL A 149 -3.86 -0.87 -11.37
C VAL A 149 -3.17 0.45 -11.00
N LEU A 150 -1.86 0.42 -10.75
CA LEU A 150 -1.06 1.57 -10.29
C LEU A 150 -0.08 2.10 -11.35
N GLN A 151 0.21 1.34 -12.41
CA GLN A 151 0.91 1.81 -13.59
C GLN A 151 -0.08 2.59 -14.46
N ASP A 152 0.36 3.75 -14.94
CA ASP A 152 -0.29 4.47 -16.01
C ASP A 152 -0.10 3.69 -17.32
N ASP A 153 -0.75 2.52 -17.43
CA ASP A 153 -0.95 1.90 -18.73
C ASP A 153 -1.57 2.97 -19.64
N PRO A 154 -1.01 3.20 -20.85
CA PRO A 154 -1.52 4.21 -21.77
C PRO A 154 -2.99 3.89 -22.03
N TRP A 155 -3.86 4.65 -21.37
CA TRP A 155 -5.27 4.41 -21.43
C TRP A 155 -5.74 4.91 -22.78
N THR A 156 -5.98 4.00 -23.71
CA THR A 156 -6.25 4.37 -25.10
C THR A 156 -7.69 4.06 -25.49
N HIS A 157 -8.21 4.85 -26.44
CA HIS A 157 -9.44 4.57 -27.16
C HIS A 157 -9.12 4.26 -28.62
N LYS A 158 -9.58 3.10 -29.10
CA LYS A 158 -9.51 2.75 -30.53
C LYS A 158 -10.63 3.44 -31.29
N ILE A 159 -10.29 4.29 -32.24
CA ILE A 159 -11.23 5.05 -33.06
C ILE A 159 -12.07 4.12 -33.93
N VAL A 160 -13.39 4.30 -33.90
CA VAL A 160 -14.35 3.66 -34.81
C VAL A 160 -15.05 4.71 -35.67
N PRO A 161 -15.69 4.32 -36.79
CA PRO A 161 -16.43 5.27 -37.64
C PRO A 161 -17.41 6.12 -36.81
N GLY A 162 -17.34 7.44 -36.98
CA GLY A 162 -18.18 8.41 -36.27
C GLY A 162 -17.61 8.93 -34.95
N ASN A 163 -16.42 8.50 -34.51
CA ASN A 163 -15.74 9.16 -33.38
C ASN A 163 -15.18 10.54 -33.77
N THR A 164 -15.26 11.46 -32.81
CA THR A 164 -14.57 12.76 -32.81
C THR A 164 -13.98 12.96 -31.42
N PHE A 165 -12.93 13.77 -31.28
CA PHE A 165 -12.38 14.07 -29.95
C PHE A 165 -13.45 14.65 -29.02
N TRP A 166 -14.36 15.48 -29.54
CA TRP A 166 -15.49 15.99 -28.76
C TRP A 166 -16.43 14.89 -28.24
N LEU A 167 -16.73 13.85 -29.03
CA LEU A 167 -17.54 12.74 -28.52
C LEU A 167 -16.80 11.91 -27.47
N LEU A 168 -15.46 11.83 -27.58
CA LEU A 168 -14.64 11.17 -26.56
C LEU A 168 -14.60 11.96 -25.25
N THR A 169 -14.56 13.29 -25.29
CA THR A 169 -14.62 14.11 -24.06
C THR A 169 -15.92 13.89 -23.30
N GLN A 170 -17.06 13.86 -24.01
CA GLN A 170 -18.36 13.57 -23.42
C GLN A 170 -18.43 12.16 -22.83
N LYS A 171 -17.88 11.18 -23.55
CA LYS A 171 -17.88 9.78 -23.12
C LYS A 171 -17.02 9.54 -21.87
N TYR A 172 -15.89 10.23 -21.76
CA TYR A 172 -14.88 9.97 -20.73
C TYR A 172 -14.78 11.05 -19.64
N GLY A 173 -15.58 12.12 -19.72
CA GLY A 173 -15.72 13.10 -18.63
C GLY A 173 -14.53 14.06 -18.44
N CYS A 174 -13.80 14.32 -19.52
CA CYS A 174 -12.64 15.21 -19.60
C CYS A 174 -12.88 16.34 -20.62
N THR A 175 -11.92 17.25 -20.76
CA THR A 175 -12.00 18.40 -21.67
C THR A 175 -11.30 18.12 -23.00
N LEU A 176 -11.65 18.91 -24.02
CA LEU A 176 -11.05 18.78 -25.35
C LEU A 176 -9.55 19.09 -25.32
N ASP A 177 -9.16 20.13 -24.58
CA ASP A 177 -7.76 20.54 -24.45
C ASP A 177 -6.91 19.46 -23.77
N GLU A 178 -7.46 18.75 -22.79
CA GLU A 178 -6.77 17.62 -22.14
C GLU A 178 -6.53 16.47 -23.12
N ILE A 179 -7.50 16.14 -23.97
CA ILE A 179 -7.33 15.08 -24.99
C ILE A 179 -6.32 15.52 -26.05
N ILE A 180 -6.37 16.78 -26.52
CA ILE A 180 -5.42 17.30 -27.51
C ILE A 180 -4.00 17.31 -26.93
N ALA A 181 -3.83 17.77 -25.69
CA ALA A 181 -2.53 17.83 -25.04
C ALA A 181 -1.88 16.44 -24.89
N ALA A 182 -2.69 15.39 -24.72
CA ALA A 182 -2.25 14.00 -24.65
C ALA A 182 -1.95 13.36 -26.03
N ASN A 183 -2.33 14.01 -27.13
CA ASN A 183 -2.23 13.48 -28.50
C ASN A 183 -1.72 14.55 -29.48
N GLN A 184 -0.59 15.18 -29.17
CA GLN A 184 -0.04 16.30 -29.96
C GLN A 184 0.33 15.91 -31.40
N ASP A 185 0.51 14.63 -31.66
CA ASP A 185 0.84 14.01 -32.95
C ASP A 185 -0.40 13.60 -33.77
N ILE A 186 -1.61 13.73 -33.23
CA ILE A 186 -2.87 13.38 -33.90
C ILE A 186 -3.62 14.63 -34.33
N ASP A 187 -3.89 14.76 -35.63
CA ASP A 187 -4.78 15.81 -36.17
C ASP A 187 -6.25 15.48 -35.79
N PRO A 188 -6.90 16.29 -34.92
CA PRO A 188 -8.27 16.00 -34.45
C PRO A 188 -9.32 15.99 -35.56
N LEU A 189 -9.02 16.60 -36.72
CA LEU A 189 -9.92 16.66 -37.87
C LEU A 189 -9.71 15.52 -38.87
N LYS A 190 -8.67 14.67 -38.68
CA LYS A 190 -8.30 13.58 -39.59
C LYS A 190 -8.09 12.26 -38.86
N LEU A 191 -9.00 11.95 -37.94
CA LEU A 191 -8.96 10.68 -37.21
C LEU A 191 -9.17 9.49 -38.14
N GLN A 192 -8.32 8.48 -37.99
CA GLN A 192 -8.39 7.25 -38.78
C GLN A 192 -9.05 6.13 -37.98
N VAL A 193 -9.85 5.31 -38.63
CA VAL A 193 -10.42 4.09 -38.02
C VAL A 193 -9.26 3.21 -37.56
N ASP A 194 -9.43 2.61 -36.38
CA ASP A 194 -8.46 1.79 -35.67
C ASP A 194 -7.24 2.54 -35.07
N GLN A 195 -7.14 3.85 -35.27
CA GLN A 195 -6.14 4.69 -34.60
C GLN A 195 -6.36 4.70 -33.07
N LEU A 196 -5.27 4.65 -32.31
CA LEU A 196 -5.30 4.73 -30.85
C LEU A 196 -5.15 6.19 -30.42
N VAL A 197 -6.10 6.67 -29.61
CA VAL A 197 -6.06 7.99 -28.97
C VAL A 197 -5.80 7.80 -27.49
N GLN A 198 -4.78 8.48 -26.97
CA GLN A 198 -4.46 8.53 -25.54
C GLN A 198 -5.54 9.31 -24.78
N LEU A 199 -6.03 8.71 -23.70
CA LEU A 199 -6.98 9.34 -22.79
C LEU A 199 -6.19 9.85 -21.56
N PRO A 200 -6.18 11.17 -21.30
CA PRO A 200 -5.46 11.73 -20.17
C PRO A 200 -6.00 11.22 -18.83
N SER A 201 -5.16 11.19 -17.80
CA SER A 201 -5.55 10.72 -16.46
C SER A 201 -6.73 11.50 -15.86
N ALA A 202 -6.96 12.75 -16.29
CA ALA A 202 -8.14 13.54 -15.94
C ALA A 202 -9.47 12.91 -16.40
N CYS A 203 -9.46 12.08 -17.44
CA CYS A 203 -10.60 11.28 -17.87
C CYS A 203 -10.88 10.11 -16.87
N ARG A 204 -9.92 9.73 -16.01
CA ARG A 204 -10.07 8.69 -14.98
C ARG A 204 -10.69 9.27 -13.71
N LYS A 205 -11.75 10.08 -13.82
CA LYS A 205 -12.43 10.55 -12.60
C LYS A 205 -12.97 9.32 -11.86
N PRO A 206 -12.68 9.16 -10.55
CA PRO A 206 -13.37 8.16 -9.76
C PRO A 206 -14.85 8.46 -9.91
N ARG A 207 -15.63 7.43 -10.23
CA ARG A 207 -17.08 7.52 -10.36
C ARG A 207 -17.65 7.80 -8.96
N THR A 208 -17.56 9.04 -8.50
CA THR A 208 -18.45 9.55 -7.47
C THR A 208 -19.81 9.48 -8.13
N LYS A 209 -20.64 8.52 -7.72
CA LYS A 209 -22.05 8.55 -8.04
C LYS A 209 -22.58 9.88 -7.49
N ILE A 210 -22.67 10.90 -8.33
CA ILE A 210 -23.65 11.95 -8.13
C ILE A 210 -24.97 11.20 -8.28
N ALA A 211 -25.70 11.07 -7.17
CA ALA A 211 -27.06 10.59 -7.20
C ALA A 211 -27.82 11.47 -8.20
N LEU A 212 -28.27 10.86 -9.28
CA LEU A 212 -29.31 11.41 -10.13
C LEU A 212 -30.60 11.33 -9.30
N ASP A 213 -30.92 12.40 -8.58
CA ASP A 213 -32.29 12.66 -8.17
C ASP A 213 -32.94 13.53 -9.25
N GLU A 214 -33.51 12.85 -10.24
CA GLU A 214 -34.64 13.36 -11.02
C GLU A 214 -35.72 12.28 -10.99
N HIS A 215 -36.76 12.43 -10.16
CA HIS A 215 -37.97 13.17 -10.53
C HIS A 215 -39.19 12.79 -9.67
N ARG A 216 -39.95 13.85 -9.37
CA ARG A 216 -41.42 13.91 -9.25
C ARG A 216 -42.09 13.37 -7.98
N SER A 217 -42.47 14.33 -7.14
CA SER A 217 -43.86 14.69 -6.83
C SER A 217 -44.91 13.59 -7.02
N ASP A 218 -45.52 13.20 -5.90
CA ASP A 218 -46.96 13.02 -5.79
C ASP A 218 -47.38 13.11 -4.31
N GLN A 219 -48.29 14.08 -4.06
CA GLN A 219 -49.17 14.31 -2.90
C GLN A 219 -48.60 14.91 -1.61
#